data_AF-A0A939T7E8-F1
#
_entry.id   AF-A0A939T7E8-F1
#
_cell.length_a   1.000
_cell.length_b   1.000
_cell.length_c   1.000
_cell.angle_alpha   90.00
_cell.angle_beta   90.00
_cell.angle_gamma   90.00
#
_symmetry.space_group_name_H-M   'P 1'
#
loop_
_entity.id
_entity.type
_entity.pdbx_description
1 polymer ?
#
loop_
_entity_poly.entity_id
_entity_poly.type
_entity_poly.pdbx_seq_one_letter_code
_entity_poly.pdbx_strand_id
1 'polypeptide(L)'
;MVLALALLVVGGMALVNALTSDGGDQPGPTGTATASGGTPHSATAPSKGASASASAAMPLVIRVVGAPTTVVVTVPGTGEVLRRGVLNTGEAEQYDKAPLNVVVSDAGSVEVTIYGELQQRGAAGQRQEWLVPKK
;
A
#
# COMPACT_ATOMS: atom_id res chain seq x y z
N MET A 1 7.38 44.58 6.35
CA MET A 1 7.25 43.13 6.56
C MET A 1 7.24 42.48 5.19
N VAL A 2 8.39 41.92 4.78
CA VAL A 2 8.68 41.61 3.38
C VAL A 2 9.08 40.14 3.29
N LEU A 3 8.22 39.37 2.62
CA LEU A 3 8.56 38.38 1.59
C LEU A 3 9.53 37.24 1.98
N ALA A 4 9.06 36.19 2.66
CA ALA A 4 9.87 34.97 2.83
C ALA A 4 9.10 33.66 3.09
N LEU A 5 7.83 33.52 2.72
CA LEU A 5 7.04 32.30 3.00
C LEU A 5 6.50 31.61 1.74
N ALA A 6 7.33 31.46 0.72
CA ALA A 6 6.92 30.91 -0.58
C ALA A 6 7.60 29.59 -1.00
N LEU A 7 8.47 28.96 -0.19
CA LEU A 7 9.35 27.87 -0.70
C LEU A 7 9.58 26.63 0.20
N LEU A 8 8.81 26.40 1.27
CA LEU A 8 9.17 25.35 2.25
C LEU A 8 8.41 24.01 2.11
N VAL A 9 7.35 23.88 1.33
CA VAL A 9 6.43 22.72 1.47
C VAL A 9 6.65 21.58 0.45
N VAL A 10 7.59 21.71 -0.49
CA VAL A 10 7.73 20.73 -1.61
C VAL A 10 8.89 19.72 -1.41
N GLY A 11 9.74 19.85 -0.37
CA GLY A 11 10.99 19.09 -0.26
C GLY A 11 11.10 18.01 0.83
N GLY A 12 10.00 17.61 1.49
CA GLY A 12 10.07 16.85 2.75
C GLY A 12 9.87 15.32 2.68
N MET A 13 9.53 14.75 1.52
CA MET A 13 9.16 13.33 1.41
C MET A 13 10.07 12.55 0.43
N ALA A 14 11.37 12.82 0.46
CA ALA A 14 12.37 12.02 -0.28
C ALA A 14 13.55 11.53 0.57
N LEU A 15 13.71 12.04 1.80
CA LEU A 15 14.96 11.86 2.56
C LEU A 15 14.94 10.73 3.62
N VAL A 16 13.79 10.13 3.92
CA VAL A 16 13.72 9.09 4.98
C VAL A 16 14.15 7.70 4.49
N ASN A 17 14.45 7.53 3.20
CA ASN A 17 14.91 6.25 2.66
C ASN A 17 16.45 6.10 2.62
N ALA A 18 17.22 7.05 3.18
CA ALA A 18 18.68 7.09 3.01
C ALA A 18 19.51 7.10 4.31
N LEU A 19 18.91 7.10 5.51
CA LEU A 19 19.66 7.27 6.78
C LEU A 19 19.93 5.98 7.57
N THR A 20 19.86 4.80 6.96
CA THR A 20 20.54 3.61 7.51
C THR A 20 21.09 2.75 6.38
N SER A 21 21.77 3.41 5.44
CA SER A 21 22.72 2.77 4.52
C SER A 21 24.03 3.54 4.61
N ASP A 22 24.62 3.49 5.80
CA ASP A 22 26.04 3.68 6.05
C ASP A 22 26.60 2.28 6.31
N GLY A 23 27.64 1.75 5.67
CA GLY A 23 28.50 2.16 4.56
C GLY A 23 29.02 0.83 3.95
N GLY A 24 29.83 0.75 2.92
CA GLY A 24 30.62 1.70 2.17
C GLY A 24 31.35 0.87 1.09
N ASP A 25 31.89 1.59 0.11
CA ASP A 25 33.04 1.24 -0.71
C ASP A 25 32.99 0.04 -1.69
N GLN A 26 32.78 0.41 -2.95
CA GLN A 26 33.35 -0.26 -4.14
C GLN A 26 34.82 0.22 -4.32
N PRO A 27 35.79 -0.66 -4.65
CA PRO A 27 36.36 -0.66 -6.02
C PRO A 27 36.70 -2.05 -6.60
N GLY A 28 36.61 -2.22 -7.93
CA GLY A 28 37.11 -3.40 -8.69
C GLY A 28 38.66 -3.46 -8.73
N PRO A 29 39.36 -4.13 -9.68
CA PRO A 29 39.01 -5.07 -10.75
C PRO A 29 39.84 -6.40 -10.70
N THR A 30 39.68 -7.29 -11.70
CA THR A 30 40.61 -8.35 -12.19
C THR A 30 41.41 -9.23 -11.21
N GLY A 31 41.28 -10.55 -11.37
CA GLY A 31 42.44 -11.44 -11.45
C GLY A 31 42.71 -12.39 -10.27
N THR A 32 42.98 -13.64 -10.65
CA THR A 32 43.86 -14.64 -10.01
C THR A 32 43.48 -15.29 -8.67
N ALA A 33 43.57 -16.62 -8.72
CA ALA A 33 43.58 -17.62 -7.65
C ALA A 33 44.26 -17.20 -6.34
N THR A 34 43.81 -17.77 -5.21
CA THR A 34 44.56 -18.74 -4.37
C THR A 34 43.71 -19.14 -3.16
N ALA A 35 43.99 -20.34 -2.66
CA ALA A 35 43.27 -21.16 -1.69
C ALA A 35 43.23 -20.63 -0.23
N SER A 36 42.41 -21.36 0.54
CA SER A 36 42.54 -21.71 1.96
C SER A 36 41.63 -21.00 2.97
N GLY A 37 40.72 -21.81 3.53
CA GLY A 37 40.53 -21.89 4.98
C GLY A 37 39.42 -21.03 5.59
N GLY A 38 38.43 -21.69 6.20
CA GLY A 38 37.62 -21.11 7.28
C GLY A 38 36.10 -21.25 7.11
N THR A 39 35.51 -22.31 7.67
CA THR A 39 34.17 -22.21 8.29
C THR A 39 34.28 -21.38 9.58
N PRO A 40 33.23 -20.67 10.10
CA PRO A 40 31.81 -20.99 10.00
C PRO A 40 30.86 -19.74 9.87
N HIS A 41 29.54 -20.01 9.95
CA HIS A 41 28.48 -19.13 10.47
C HIS A 41 27.43 -18.55 9.48
N SER A 42 26.21 -19.05 9.68
CA SER A 42 24.88 -18.46 9.52
C SER A 42 24.73 -17.03 9.00
N ALA A 43 23.85 -16.84 8.00
CA ALA A 43 22.68 -15.96 8.07
C ALA A 43 22.00 -15.83 6.69
N THR A 44 21.11 -16.77 6.36
CA THR A 44 20.13 -16.53 5.29
C THR A 44 19.15 -15.47 5.79
N ALA A 45 19.05 -14.38 5.03
CA ALA A 45 18.30 -13.17 5.35
C ALA A 45 16.85 -13.41 5.77
N PRO A 46 16.31 -12.64 6.74
CA PRO A 46 14.89 -12.67 7.04
C PRO A 46 14.12 -11.99 5.90
N SER A 47 13.34 -12.77 5.16
CA SER A 47 12.25 -12.24 4.34
C SER A 47 11.30 -11.51 5.28
N LYS A 48 11.26 -10.17 5.19
CA LYS A 48 10.21 -9.33 5.79
C LYS A 48 8.89 -9.60 5.08
N GLY A 49 8.32 -10.79 5.29
CA GLY A 49 6.88 -10.92 5.32
C GLY A 49 6.43 -10.13 6.54
N ALA A 50 5.92 -8.92 6.33
CA ALA A 50 5.29 -8.15 7.38
C ALA A 50 4.11 -9.00 7.89
N SER A 51 4.38 -9.76 8.93
CA SER A 51 3.38 -10.45 9.73
C SER A 51 2.44 -9.37 10.23
N ALA A 52 1.25 -9.29 9.61
CA ALA A 52 0.19 -8.40 10.04
C ALA A 52 -0.19 -8.84 11.45
N SER A 53 0.41 -8.16 12.44
CA SER A 53 0.08 -8.32 13.84
C SER A 53 -1.44 -8.20 13.98
N ALA A 54 -2.08 -9.19 14.57
CA ALA A 54 -3.52 -9.33 14.71
C ALA A 54 -4.12 -8.28 15.66
N SER A 55 -3.98 -7.00 15.29
CA SER A 55 -4.94 -5.97 15.66
C SER A 55 -6.21 -6.24 14.85
N ALA A 56 -7.39 -6.03 15.44
CA ALA A 56 -8.67 -6.26 14.76
C ALA A 56 -8.76 -5.35 13.52
N ALA A 57 -8.25 -5.83 12.39
CA ALA A 57 -8.12 -5.05 11.18
C ALA A 57 -9.53 -4.64 10.71
N MET A 58 -9.67 -3.36 10.33
CA MET A 58 -10.89 -2.85 9.73
C MET A 58 -11.35 -3.78 8.60
N PRO A 59 -12.63 -4.17 8.55
CA PRO A 59 -13.17 -5.03 7.50
C PRO A 59 -12.83 -4.54 6.10
N LEU A 60 -12.94 -3.24 5.85
CA LEU A 60 -12.69 -2.66 4.54
C LEU A 60 -12.03 -1.29 4.66
N VAL A 61 -10.98 -1.08 3.88
CA VAL A 61 -10.36 0.22 3.62
C VAL A 61 -10.24 0.40 2.10
N ILE A 62 -10.72 1.52 1.59
CA ILE A 62 -10.60 1.91 0.17
C ILE A 62 -9.78 3.18 0.13
N ARG A 63 -8.71 3.20 -0.66
CA ARG A 63 -7.87 4.38 -0.87
C ARG A 63 -7.74 4.66 -2.35
N VAL A 64 -7.98 5.90 -2.77
CA VAL A 64 -7.78 6.32 -4.16
C VAL A 64 -6.34 6.76 -4.35
N VAL A 65 -5.65 6.11 -5.27
CA VAL A 65 -4.23 6.36 -5.60
C VAL A 65 -4.03 6.81 -7.04
N GLY A 66 -5.07 6.71 -7.87
CA GLY A 66 -5.09 7.17 -9.26
C GLY A 66 -6.10 8.28 -9.48
N ALA A 67 -6.78 8.26 -10.62
CA ALA A 67 -7.80 9.24 -10.96
C ALA A 67 -9.02 9.15 -10.02
N PRO A 68 -9.76 10.26 -9.80
CA PRO A 68 -11.02 10.22 -9.06
C PRO A 68 -11.98 9.18 -9.66
N THR A 69 -12.63 8.37 -8.80
CA THR A 69 -13.43 7.25 -9.26
C THR A 69 -14.71 7.09 -8.46
N THR A 70 -15.74 6.54 -9.10
CA THR A 70 -17.02 6.26 -8.43
C THR A 70 -16.93 4.94 -7.69
N VAL A 71 -17.23 4.98 -6.39
CA VAL A 71 -17.29 3.85 -5.49
C VAL A 71 -18.72 3.68 -4.98
N VAL A 72 -19.16 2.43 -4.97
CA VAL A 72 -20.44 2.03 -4.38
C VAL A 72 -20.16 0.93 -3.36
N VAL A 73 -20.60 1.15 -2.12
CA VAL A 73 -20.48 0.15 -1.05
C VAL A 73 -21.89 -0.18 -0.57
N THR A 74 -22.22 -1.46 -0.57
CA THR A 74 -23.55 -1.97 -0.18
C THR A 74 -23.45 -3.11 0.82
N VAL A 75 -24.53 -3.35 1.55
CA VAL A 75 -24.69 -4.57 2.36
C VAL A 75 -25.36 -5.64 1.49
N PRO A 76 -24.72 -6.80 1.27
CA PRO A 76 -25.29 -7.88 0.47
C PRO A 76 -26.64 -8.35 1.02
N GLY A 77 -27.60 -8.58 0.12
CA GLY A 77 -28.91 -9.15 0.46
C GLY A 77 -29.93 -8.20 1.09
N THR A 78 -29.52 -7.04 1.60
CA THR A 78 -30.44 -6.04 2.19
C THR A 78 -30.79 -4.91 1.22
N GLY A 79 -29.94 -4.66 0.22
CA GLY A 79 -30.07 -3.52 -0.69
C GLY A 79 -29.65 -2.18 -0.08
N GLU A 80 -29.15 -2.19 1.17
CA GLU A 80 -28.64 -1.00 1.85
C GLU A 80 -27.36 -0.51 1.15
N VAL A 81 -27.31 0.79 0.86
CA VAL A 81 -26.16 1.46 0.25
C VAL A 81 -25.50 2.33 1.31
N LEU A 82 -24.29 1.94 1.73
CA LEU A 82 -23.49 2.72 2.67
C LEU A 82 -22.83 3.92 2.00
N ARG A 83 -22.42 3.74 0.73
CA ARG A 83 -21.78 4.78 -0.06
C ARG A 83 -22.17 4.64 -1.52
N ARG A 84 -22.40 5.78 -2.16
CA ARG A 84 -22.48 5.92 -3.62
C ARG A 84 -21.98 7.31 -3.98
N GLY A 85 -20.81 7.40 -4.60
CA GLY A 85 -20.27 8.68 -5.03
C GLY A 85 -18.84 8.59 -5.51
N VAL A 86 -18.31 9.73 -5.91
CA VAL A 86 -16.90 9.87 -6.29
C VAL A 86 -16.06 9.95 -5.03
N LEU A 87 -14.92 9.23 -5.03
CA LEU A 87 -13.81 9.50 -4.13
C LEU A 87 -12.69 10.17 -4.94
N ASN A 88 -12.12 11.22 -4.38
CA ASN A 88 -11.03 11.97 -5.02
C ASN A 88 -9.68 11.33 -4.76
N THR A 89 -8.70 11.66 -5.59
CA THR A 89 -7.31 11.19 -5.42
C THR A 89 -6.77 11.53 -4.04
N GLY A 90 -6.20 10.54 -3.36
CA GLY A 90 -5.68 10.68 -2.00
C GLY A 90 -6.71 10.49 -0.89
N GLU A 91 -8.01 10.46 -1.20
CA GLU A 91 -9.03 10.13 -0.22
C GLU A 91 -8.99 8.64 0.15
N ALA A 92 -9.32 8.38 1.42
CA ALA A 92 -9.51 7.04 1.92
C ALA A 92 -10.79 6.96 2.75
N GLU A 93 -11.50 5.84 2.63
CA GLU A 93 -12.72 5.56 3.35
C GLU A 93 -12.61 4.18 4.00
N GLN A 94 -13.13 4.06 5.23
CA GLN A 94 -13.01 2.86 6.04
C GLN A 94 -14.39 2.45 6.52
N TYR A 95 -14.62 1.14 6.60
CA TYR A 95 -15.88 0.57 7.05
C TYR A 95 -15.64 -0.51 8.09
N ASP A 96 -16.37 -0.39 9.20
CA ASP A 96 -16.37 -1.31 10.35
C ASP A 96 -17.45 -2.41 10.23
N LYS A 97 -18.25 -2.38 9.17
CA LYS A 97 -19.33 -3.33 8.88
C LYS A 97 -18.85 -4.46 7.97
N ALA A 98 -19.46 -5.64 8.15
CA ALA A 98 -19.37 -6.78 7.24
C ALA A 98 -20.66 -7.63 7.38
N PRO A 99 -21.11 -8.33 6.32
CA PRO A 99 -20.51 -8.39 4.99
C PRO A 99 -20.77 -7.11 4.17
N LEU A 100 -19.88 -6.81 3.22
CA LEU A 100 -20.01 -5.70 2.30
C LEU A 100 -19.77 -6.15 0.86
N ASN A 101 -20.41 -5.49 -0.09
CA ASN A 101 -20.08 -5.56 -1.50
C ASN A 101 -19.56 -4.19 -1.95
N VAL A 102 -18.37 -4.17 -2.53
CA VAL A 102 -17.68 -2.97 -2.99
C VAL A 102 -17.57 -3.02 -4.50
N VAL A 103 -18.11 -2.02 -5.16
CA VAL A 103 -18.00 -1.86 -6.61
C VAL A 103 -17.28 -0.55 -6.88
N VAL A 104 -16.23 -0.60 -7.68
CA VAL A 104 -15.48 0.58 -8.12
C VAL A 104 -15.49 0.65 -9.64
N SER A 105 -15.68 1.85 -10.19
CA SER A 105 -15.79 2.05 -11.64
C SER A 105 -14.43 2.04 -12.36
N ASP A 106 -13.36 2.40 -11.65
CA ASP A 106 -11.97 2.29 -12.10
C ASP A 106 -11.12 1.63 -11.01
N ALA A 107 -10.91 0.33 -11.16
CA ALA A 107 -10.18 -0.51 -10.23
C ALA A 107 -8.66 -0.26 -10.24
N GLY A 108 -8.11 0.30 -11.34
CA GLY A 108 -6.70 0.66 -11.43
C GLY A 108 -6.33 1.88 -10.59
N SER A 109 -7.33 2.69 -10.23
CA SER A 109 -7.16 3.92 -9.46
C SER A 109 -7.34 3.75 -7.94
N VAL A 110 -7.62 2.54 -7.46
CA VAL A 110 -7.84 2.27 -6.03
C VAL A 110 -6.95 1.16 -5.47
N GLU A 111 -6.66 1.27 -4.19
CA GLU A 111 -6.17 0.18 -3.34
C GLU A 111 -7.30 -0.21 -2.40
N VAL A 112 -7.66 -1.49 -2.42
CA VAL A 112 -8.68 -2.05 -1.54
C VAL A 112 -8.00 -3.01 -0.59
N THR A 113 -8.18 -2.78 0.70
CA THR A 113 -7.64 -3.64 1.77
C THR A 113 -8.80 -4.24 2.54
N ILE A 114 -8.85 -5.56 2.62
CA ILE A 114 -9.90 -6.31 3.32
C ILE A 114 -9.26 -7.01 4.51
N TYR A 115 -9.68 -6.68 5.73
CA TYR A 115 -9.09 -7.21 6.96
C TYR A 115 -7.56 -7.11 7.02
N GLY A 116 -6.99 -6.03 6.49
CA GLY A 116 -5.54 -5.81 6.43
C GLY A 116 -4.83 -6.46 5.24
N GLU A 117 -5.53 -7.24 4.41
CA GLU A 117 -5.00 -7.85 3.20
C GLU A 117 -5.28 -6.99 1.96
N LEU A 118 -4.22 -6.50 1.34
CA LEU A 118 -4.31 -5.76 0.08
C LEU A 118 -4.81 -6.67 -1.03
N GLN A 119 -5.94 -6.30 -1.62
CA GLN A 119 -6.57 -7.04 -2.71
C GLN A 119 -5.88 -6.78 -4.04
N GLN A 120 -6.02 -7.73 -4.97
CA GLN A 120 -5.51 -7.56 -6.32
C GLN A 120 -6.19 -6.35 -7.00
N ARG A 121 -5.36 -5.42 -7.45
CA ARG A 121 -5.79 -4.25 -8.21
C ARG A 121 -6.21 -4.67 -9.62
N GLY A 122 -7.30 -4.09 -10.10
CA GLY A 122 -7.75 -4.25 -11.48
C GLY A 122 -6.97 -3.39 -12.48
N ALA A 123 -7.32 -3.54 -13.75
CA ALA A 123 -6.80 -2.67 -14.80
C ALA A 123 -7.44 -1.27 -14.73
N ALA A 124 -6.69 -0.25 -15.19
CA ALA A 124 -7.18 1.12 -15.26
C ALA A 124 -8.41 1.23 -16.18
N GLY A 125 -9.41 1.99 -15.73
CA GLY A 125 -10.69 2.19 -16.40
C GLY A 125 -11.64 0.99 -16.36
N GLN A 126 -11.25 -0.12 -15.72
CA GLN A 126 -12.11 -1.29 -15.59
C GLN A 126 -12.88 -1.27 -14.27
N ARG A 127 -14.16 -1.64 -14.35
CA ARG A 127 -14.98 -1.87 -13.17
C ARG A 127 -14.55 -3.17 -12.49
N GLN A 128 -14.46 -3.14 -11.16
CA GLN A 128 -14.21 -4.35 -10.36
C GLN A 128 -15.10 -4.36 -9.13
N GLU A 129 -15.33 -5.56 -8.63
CA GLU A 129 -16.12 -5.86 -7.46
C GLU A 129 -15.29 -6.65 -6.44
N TRP A 130 -15.46 -6.36 -5.16
CA TRP A 130 -14.89 -7.13 -4.07
C TRP A 130 -15.97 -7.44 -3.03
N LEU A 131 -15.98 -8.69 -2.58
CA LEU A 131 -16.84 -9.13 -1.49
C LEU A 131 -16.02 -9.13 -0.19
N VAL A 132 -16.53 -8.42 0.82
CA VAL A 132 -16.00 -8.44 2.18
C VAL A 132 -16.84 -9.46 2.97
N PRO A 133 -16.30 -10.64 3.28
CA PRO A 133 -17.05 -11.66 4.01
C PRO A 133 -17.24 -11.26 5.47
N LYS A 134 -18.24 -11.84 6.13
CA LYS A 134 -18.37 -11.78 7.58
C LYS A 134 -17.29 -12.68 8.21
N LYS A 135 -16.59 -12.19 9.24
CA LYS A 135 -15.72 -13.02 10.09
C LYS A 135 -16.51 -13.82 11.12
#